data_AF-A0A1T2L4H8-F1
#
_entry.id   AF-A0A1T2L4H8-F1
#
_cell.length_a   1.000
_cell.length_b   1.000
_cell.length_c   1.000
_cell.angle_alpha   90.00
_cell.angle_beta   90.00
_cell.angle_gamma   90.00
#
_symmetry.space_group_name_H-M   'P 1'
#
loop_
_entity.id
_entity.type
_entity.pdbx_description
1 polymer ?
#
loop_
_entity_poly.entity_id
_entity_poly.type
_entity_poly.pdbx_seq_one_letter_code
_entity_poly.pdbx_strand_id
1 'polypeptide(L)'
;MSKPSEEELKQALEEAIRMVEAREDPKFIAKALLNLNYRIGYLEKVKDAAERYVRFGLSEQEHSMLLKALDEFKHAEALSVGEEASEDIGL
;
A
#
# COMPACT_ATOMS: atom_id res chain seq x y z
N MET A 1 9.54 -18.64 -4.14
CA MET A 1 8.18 -18.44 -3.59
C MET A 1 7.30 -17.87 -4.70
N SER A 2 6.10 -18.40 -4.89
CA SER A 2 5.13 -17.88 -5.86
C SER A 2 4.29 -16.74 -5.27
N LYS A 3 3.78 -15.83 -6.11
CA LYS A 3 2.79 -14.83 -5.71
C LYS A 3 1.54 -15.57 -5.22
N PRO A 4 0.92 -15.17 -4.09
CA PRO A 4 -0.38 -15.69 -3.69
C PRO A 4 -1.42 -15.45 -4.79
N SER A 5 -2.34 -16.39 -4.94
CA SER A 5 -3.59 -16.16 -5.66
C SER A 5 -4.41 -15.06 -4.97
N GLU A 6 -5.40 -14.51 -5.68
CA GLU A 6 -6.30 -13.50 -5.11
C GLU A 6 -7.03 -14.03 -3.87
N GLU A 7 -7.45 -15.30 -3.90
CA GLU A 7 -8.14 -15.94 -2.77
C GLU A 7 -7.20 -16.17 -1.57
N GLU A 8 -5.97 -16.65 -1.81
CA GLU A 8 -4.97 -16.80 -0.74
C GLU A 8 -4.62 -15.45 -0.11
N LEU A 9 -4.46 -14.40 -0.92
CA LEU A 9 -4.19 -13.05 -0.42
C LEU A 9 -5.37 -12.53 0.39
N LYS A 10 -6.60 -12.70 -0.11
CA LYS A 10 -7.82 -12.28 0.60
C LYS A 10 -7.93 -12.94 1.97
N GLN A 11 -7.75 -14.26 2.04
CA GLN A 11 -7.78 -15.00 3.31
C GLN A 11 -6.67 -14.52 4.27
N ALA A 12 -5.46 -14.27 3.77
CA ALA A 12 -4.37 -13.75 4.60
C ALA A 12 -4.66 -12.34 5.15
N LEU A 13 -5.32 -11.48 4.37
CA LEU A 13 -5.72 -10.15 4.81
C LEU A 13 -6.85 -10.20 5.85
N GLU A 14 -7.85 -11.06 5.67
CA GLU A 14 -8.92 -11.27 6.64
C GLU A 14 -8.36 -11.76 7.99
N GLU A 15 -7.41 -12.70 7.95
CA GLU A 15 -6.73 -13.18 9.16
C GLU A 15 -5.87 -12.10 9.82
N ALA A 16 -5.15 -11.28 9.03
CA ALA A 16 -4.39 -10.16 9.57
C ALA A 16 -5.29 -9.12 10.26
N ILE A 17 -6.46 -8.81 9.69
CA ILE A 17 -7.45 -7.94 10.33
C ILE A 17 -7.88 -8.53 11.67
N ARG A 18 -8.27 -9.81 11.70
CA ARG A 18 -8.64 -10.52 12.93
C ARG A 18 -7.55 -10.44 13.99
N MET A 19 -6.28 -10.69 13.62
CA MET A 19 -5.14 -10.64 14.54
C MET A 19 -4.97 -9.25 15.17
N VAL A 20 -5.09 -8.19 14.39
CA VAL A 20 -5.01 -6.81 14.90
C VAL A 20 -6.17 -6.51 15.85
N GLU A 21 -7.41 -6.82 15.45
CA GLU A 21 -8.62 -6.59 16.26
C GLU A 21 -8.60 -7.36 17.59
N ALA A 22 -8.13 -8.61 17.56
CA ALA A 22 -8.01 -9.48 18.74
C ALA A 22 -6.77 -9.16 19.60
N ARG A 23 -5.90 -8.22 19.19
CA ARG A 23 -4.58 -7.94 19.81
C ARG A 23 -3.68 -9.18 19.86
N GLU A 24 -3.81 -10.05 18.86
CA GLU A 24 -3.02 -11.27 18.65
C GLU A 24 -1.87 -11.06 17.64
N ASP A 25 -1.34 -9.84 17.55
CA ASP A 25 -0.23 -9.49 16.66
C ASP A 25 1.03 -9.02 17.42
N PRO A 26 1.63 -9.85 18.29
CA PRO A 26 2.72 -9.45 19.19
C PRO A 26 4.02 -9.09 18.47
N LYS A 27 4.12 -9.39 17.17
CA LYS A 27 5.30 -9.13 16.32
C LYS A 27 4.97 -8.23 15.13
N PHE A 28 3.79 -7.60 15.13
CA PHE A 28 3.36 -6.66 14.09
C PHE A 28 3.35 -7.26 12.66
N ILE A 29 3.19 -8.58 12.55
CA ILE A 29 3.17 -9.27 11.25
C ILE A 29 1.89 -8.90 10.50
N ALA A 30 0.75 -8.90 11.20
CA ALA A 30 -0.52 -8.54 10.62
C ALA A 30 -0.56 -7.04 10.26
N LYS A 31 -0.11 -6.17 11.18
CA LYS A 31 0.04 -4.73 10.93
C LYS A 31 0.91 -4.46 9.70
N ALA A 32 2.08 -5.11 9.61
CA ALA A 32 2.99 -4.96 8.47
C ALA A 32 2.35 -5.47 7.15
N LEU A 33 1.68 -6.62 7.16
CA LEU A 33 1.01 -7.15 5.98
C LEU A 33 -0.09 -6.21 5.47
N LEU A 34 -0.94 -5.70 6.35
CA LEU A 34 -2.02 -4.78 6.00
C LEU A 34 -1.49 -3.46 5.46
N ASN A 35 -0.45 -2.91 6.11
CA ASN A 35 0.24 -1.70 5.67
C ASN A 35 0.85 -1.87 4.27
N LEU A 36 1.56 -2.97 4.04
CA LEU A 36 2.17 -3.25 2.75
C LEU A 36 1.11 -3.45 1.67
N ASN A 37 0.03 -4.17 1.95
CA ASN A 37 -1.05 -4.38 1.01
C ASN A 37 -1.72 -3.05 0.60
N TYR A 38 -1.96 -2.17 1.56
CA TYR A 38 -2.47 -0.82 1.31
C TYR A 38 -1.52 -0.03 0.38
N ARG A 39 -0.23 0.01 0.70
CA ARG A 39 0.79 0.74 -0.08
C ARG A 39 1.00 0.18 -1.49
N ILE A 40 0.94 -1.14 -1.64
CA ILE A 40 1.09 -1.83 -2.93
C ILE A 40 0.04 -1.34 -3.95
N GLY A 41 -1.22 -1.13 -3.53
CA GLY A 41 -2.26 -0.63 -4.43
C GLY A 41 -1.92 0.73 -5.05
N TYR A 42 -1.24 1.61 -4.32
CA TYR A 42 -0.78 2.90 -4.85
C TYR A 42 0.43 2.74 -5.77
N LEU A 43 1.35 1.83 -5.44
CA LEU A 43 2.49 1.52 -6.30
C LEU A 43 2.07 0.90 -7.63
N GLU A 44 1.03 0.07 -7.65
CA GLU A 44 0.45 -0.47 -8.89
C GLU A 44 -0.07 0.64 -9.80
N LYS A 45 -0.78 1.64 -9.25
CA LYS A 45 -1.19 2.83 -10.02
C LYS A 45 -0.01 3.60 -10.59
N VAL A 46 1.05 3.81 -9.81
CA VAL A 46 2.27 4.49 -10.27
C VAL A 46 2.92 3.71 -11.41
N LYS A 47 3.05 2.39 -11.27
CA LYS A 47 3.58 1.50 -12.31
C LYS A 47 2.77 1.63 -13.60
N ASP A 48 1.45 1.54 -13.52
CA ASP A 48 0.58 1.60 -14.70
C ASP A 48 0.67 2.97 -15.40
N ALA A 49 0.71 4.07 -14.63
CA ALA A 49 0.91 5.41 -15.18
C ALA A 49 2.30 5.59 -15.81
N ALA A 50 3.35 5.05 -15.17
CA ALA A 50 4.70 5.11 -15.71
C ALA A 50 4.84 4.32 -17.01
N GLU A 51 4.26 3.12 -17.08
CA GLU A 51 4.25 2.32 -18.30
C GLU A 51 3.48 3.00 -19.44
N ARG A 52 2.36 3.67 -19.15
CA ARG A 52 1.63 4.45 -20.16
C ARG A 52 2.44 5.64 -20.64
N TYR A 53 3.03 6.39 -19.72
CA TYR A 53 3.87 7.55 -20.04
C TYR A 53 5.03 7.19 -20.99
N VAL A 54 5.74 6.09 -20.70
CA VAL A 54 6.83 5.59 -21.55
C VAL A 54 6.32 5.07 -22.89
N ARG A 55 5.19 4.34 -22.92
CA ARG A 55 4.66 3.73 -24.15
C ARG A 55 4.04 4.72 -25.12
N PHE A 56 3.34 5.74 -24.64
CA PHE A 56 2.56 6.66 -25.46
C PHE A 56 3.29 7.98 -25.77
N GLY A 57 4.60 8.01 -25.63
CA GLY A 57 5.44 9.08 -26.18
C GLY A 57 5.54 10.33 -25.31
N LEU A 58 5.43 10.19 -23.99
CA LEU A 58 5.70 11.26 -23.03
C LEU A 58 4.79 12.50 -23.21
N SER A 59 3.51 12.30 -23.52
CA SER A 59 2.55 13.41 -23.63
C SER A 59 2.33 14.12 -22.29
N GLU A 60 1.94 15.40 -22.32
CA GLU A 60 1.62 16.17 -21.11
C GLU A 60 0.49 15.52 -20.29
N GLN A 61 -0.47 14.88 -20.95
CA GLN A 61 -1.57 14.18 -20.28
C GLN A 61 -1.05 12.98 -19.48
N GLU A 62 -0.24 12.12 -20.09
CA GLU A 62 0.32 10.95 -19.42
C GLU A 62 1.32 11.36 -18.33
N HIS A 63 2.07 12.44 -18.55
CA HIS A 63 2.92 13.04 -17.53
C HIS A 63 2.10 13.49 -16.31
N SER A 64 1.00 14.21 -16.54
CA SER A 64 0.11 14.65 -15.47
C SER A 64 -0.52 13.47 -14.71
N MET A 65 -0.87 12.39 -15.40
CA MET A 65 -1.38 11.18 -14.76
C MET A 65 -0.33 10.52 -13.88
N LEU A 66 0.92 10.45 -14.35
CA LEU A 66 2.04 9.94 -13.55
C LEU A 66 2.31 10.80 -12.31
N LEU A 67 2.34 12.13 -12.46
CA LEU A 67 2.52 13.04 -11.32
C LEU A 67 1.42 12.87 -10.28
N LYS A 68 0.15 12.73 -10.72
CA LYS A 68 -0.97 12.48 -9.82
C LYS A 68 -0.81 11.16 -9.06
N ALA A 69 -0.45 10.07 -9.76
CA ALA A 69 -0.23 8.78 -9.11
C ALA A 69 0.92 8.82 -8.09
N LEU A 70 2.00 9.54 -8.40
CA LEU A 70 3.12 9.75 -7.48
C LEU A 70 2.72 10.57 -6.24
N ASP A 71 1.85 11.57 -6.40
CA ASP A 71 1.32 12.36 -5.29
C ASP A 71 0.40 11.54 -4.38
N GLU A 72 -0.51 10.76 -4.97
CA GLU A 72 -1.36 9.81 -4.23
C GLU A 72 -0.53 8.82 -3.43
N PHE A 73 0.54 8.27 -4.01
CA PHE A 73 1.46 7.37 -3.32
C PHE A 73 2.18 8.07 -2.15
N LYS A 74 2.71 9.27 -2.35
CA LYS A 74 3.38 10.03 -1.28
C LYS A 74 2.44 10.36 -0.13
N HIS A 75 1.18 10.67 -0.43
CA HIS A 75 0.17 10.91 0.59
C HIS A 75 -0.14 9.63 1.38
N ALA A 76 -0.28 8.50 0.71
CA ALA A 76 -0.48 7.20 1.35
C ALA A 76 0.72 6.81 2.27
N GLU A 77 1.96 7.05 1.82
CA GLU A 77 3.16 6.86 2.65
C GLU A 77 3.12 7.73 3.92
N ALA A 78 2.81 9.03 3.79
CA ALA A 78 2.77 9.95 4.92
C ALA A 78 1.73 9.54 5.97
N LEU A 79 0.55 9.08 5.54
CA LEU A 79 -0.49 8.56 6.45
C LEU A 79 -0.01 7.30 7.17
N SER A 80 0.64 6.40 6.45
CA SER A 80 1.13 5.14 7.00
C SER A 80 2.27 5.30 8.04
N VAL A 81 3.06 6.37 7.94
CA VAL A 81 4.11 6.72 8.92
C VAL A 81 3.51 7.51 10.10
N GLY A 82 2.45 8.29 9.88
CA GLY A 82 1.81 9.09 10.92
C GLY A 82 1.05 8.29 11.99
N GLU A 83 0.51 7.12 11.63
CA GLU A 83 -0.14 6.21 12.58
C GLU A 83 0.87 5.60 13.59
N GLU A 84 2.13 5.39 13.18
CA GLU A 84 3.18 4.87 14.07
C GLU A 84 3.55 5.86 15.18
N ALA A 85 3.54 7.16 14.90
CA ALA A 85 3.88 8.20 15.89
C ALA A 85 2.79 8.43 16.95
N SER A 86 1.55 8.00 16.67
CA SER A 86 0.39 8.25 17.54
C SER A 86 0.19 7.16 18.59
N GLU A 87 0.64 5.94 18.32
CA GLU A 87 0.55 4.80 19.26
C GLU A 87 1.64 4.84 20.35
N ASP A 88 2.73 5.59 20.15
CA ASP A 88 3.91 5.61 21.04
C ASP A 88 3.84 6.65 22.18
N ILE A 89 2.77 7.46 22.26
CA ILE A 89 2.57 8.49 23.31
C ILE A 89 1.60 8.02 24.42
N GLY A 90 1.37 6.70 24.52
CA GLY A 90 0.42 6.09 25.45
C GLY A 90 1.01 5.47 26.73
N LEU A 91 2.08 6.06 27.31
CA LEU A 91 2.60 5.67 28.63
C LEU A 91 1.98 6.48 29.77
#